data_AF-A0A1M7NJ35-F1
#
_entry.id   AF-A0A1M7NJ35-F1
#
_cell.length_a   1.000
_cell.length_b   1.000
_cell.length_c   1.000
_cell.angle_alpha   90.00
_cell.angle_beta   90.00
_cell.angle_gamma   90.00
#
_symmetry.space_group_name_H-M   'P 1'
#
loop_
_entity.id
_entity.type
_entity.pdbx_description
1 polymer ?
#
loop_
_entity_poly.entity_id
_entity_poly.type
_entity_poly.pdbx_seq_one_letter_code
_entity_poly.pdbx_strand_id
1 'polypeptide(L)'
;MSNEVSVIGQVKNFLSQDSVKQRFNEVLGSKAPQFMASITNAIQANKQLQECVPSTIMSAAFVAASYDLPIDSNLGFSALVPYKDYKNKVTNAQFQMMYKGFVQLAIRSGAYENMNVSEVYEDELETYNPITGELKLVTDFSKCTQRKEGKKDKVVGFYAWFKLLTGFRKELYMTVDECRNHAIQYSASYKQDLNKGWSSSKWTTDFDSMARKTVLKLLLSRWGVLSVDMQRAIQDDQKVYSDELQEGEYADNKEVKEDAPNPFVPQGSEVEHDPNE
;
A
#
# COMPACT_ATOMS: atom_id res chain seq x y z
N MET A 1 -22.50 -19.82 30.46
CA MET A 1 -21.46 -19.56 29.45
C MET A 1 -22.08 -18.66 28.41
N SER A 2 -21.72 -17.38 28.41
CA SER A 2 -22.18 -16.40 27.43
C SER A 2 -21.74 -16.89 26.04
N ASN A 3 -22.68 -17.04 25.10
CA ASN A 3 -22.31 -17.22 23.69
C ASN A 3 -21.69 -15.90 23.22
N GLU A 4 -20.37 -15.77 23.37
CA GLU A 4 -19.64 -14.65 22.74
C GLU A 4 -19.87 -14.74 21.24
N VAL A 5 -20.47 -13.69 20.69
CA VAL A 5 -20.69 -13.57 19.26
C VAL A 5 -19.32 -13.56 18.59
N SER A 6 -19.12 -14.43 17.60
CA SER A 6 -17.86 -14.49 16.83
C SER A 6 -17.53 -13.13 16.21
N VAL A 7 -16.25 -12.86 15.93
CA VAL A 7 -15.81 -11.59 15.30
C VAL A 7 -16.62 -11.26 14.05
N ILE A 8 -16.87 -12.26 13.19
CA ILE A 8 -17.72 -12.08 12.01
C ILE A 8 -19.17 -11.74 12.37
N GLY A 9 -19.72 -12.33 13.43
CA GLY A 9 -21.07 -11.99 13.91
C GLY A 9 -21.13 -10.55 14.45
N GLN A 10 -20.10 -10.10 15.17
CA GLN A 10 -20.02 -8.72 15.66
C GLN A 10 -19.90 -7.72 14.50
N VAL A 11 -19.04 -7.99 13.51
CA VAL A 11 -18.92 -7.16 12.31
C VAL A 11 -20.24 -7.13 11.51
N LYS A 12 -20.93 -8.26 11.36
CA LYS A 12 -22.27 -8.29 10.75
C LYS A 12 -23.28 -7.44 11.51
N ASN A 13 -23.22 -7.44 12.84
CA ASN A 13 -24.05 -6.57 13.67
C ASN A 13 -23.71 -5.09 13.49
N PHE A 14 -22.43 -4.72 13.33
CA PHE A 14 -22.08 -3.34 12.99
C PHE A 14 -22.61 -2.95 11.61
N LEU A 15 -22.41 -3.79 10.60
CA LEU A 15 -22.88 -3.54 9.22
C LEU A 15 -24.41 -3.48 9.11
N SER A 16 -25.15 -4.05 10.06
CA SER A 16 -26.61 -3.98 10.09
C SER A 16 -27.14 -2.69 10.73
N GLN A 17 -26.33 -1.95 11.48
CA GLN A 17 -26.71 -0.67 12.08
C GLN A 17 -26.94 0.41 11.02
N ASP A 18 -28.02 1.17 11.17
CA ASP A 18 -28.41 2.19 10.18
C ASP A 18 -27.38 3.32 10.06
N SER A 19 -26.75 3.71 11.18
CA SER A 19 -25.66 4.70 11.18
C SER A 19 -24.44 4.26 10.36
N VAL A 20 -24.07 2.98 10.44
CA VAL A 20 -22.94 2.39 9.69
C VAL A 20 -23.30 2.28 8.21
N LYS A 21 -24.50 1.79 7.88
CA LYS A 21 -24.99 1.73 6.50
C LYS A 21 -25.02 3.12 5.88
N GLN A 22 -25.52 4.12 6.60
CA GLN A 22 -25.61 5.48 6.11
C GLN A 22 -24.22 6.02 5.76
N ARG A 23 -23.23 5.86 6.64
CA ARG A 23 -21.84 6.26 6.35
C ARG A 23 -21.27 5.61 5.10
N PHE A 24 -21.45 4.29 4.91
CA PHE A 24 -20.98 3.64 3.69
C PHE A 24 -21.72 4.14 2.44
N ASN A 25 -23.03 4.40 2.53
CA ASN A 25 -23.81 4.95 1.41
C ASN A 25 -23.41 6.39 1.08
N GLU A 26 -23.09 7.22 2.07
CA GLU A 26 -22.61 8.60 1.86
C GLU A 26 -21.28 8.63 1.10
N VAL A 27 -20.38 7.68 1.39
CA VAL A 27 -19.04 7.62 0.78
C VAL A 27 -19.05 6.89 -0.57
N LEU A 28 -19.76 5.77 -0.67
CA LEU A 28 -19.66 4.85 -1.81
C LEU A 28 -20.90 4.84 -2.72
N GLY A 29 -21.98 5.50 -2.30
CA GLY A 29 -23.27 5.50 -3.02
C GLY A 29 -23.75 4.08 -3.32
N SER A 30 -24.07 3.82 -4.59
CA SER A 30 -24.57 2.52 -5.06
C SER A 30 -23.59 1.35 -4.87
N LYS A 31 -22.29 1.60 -4.62
CA LYS A 31 -21.29 0.55 -4.38
C LYS A 31 -21.28 0.05 -2.94
N ALA A 32 -21.92 0.77 -2.00
CA ALA A 32 -21.88 0.45 -0.57
C ALA A 32 -22.30 -0.99 -0.24
N PRO A 33 -23.39 -1.56 -0.80
CA PRO A 33 -23.79 -2.94 -0.48
C PRO A 33 -22.72 -3.98 -0.84
N GLN A 34 -22.13 -3.84 -2.04
CA GLN A 34 -21.09 -4.76 -2.51
C GLN A 34 -19.79 -4.60 -1.70
N PHE A 35 -19.43 -3.37 -1.33
CA PHE A 35 -18.30 -3.11 -0.46
C PHE A 35 -18.49 -3.76 0.93
N MET A 36 -19.64 -3.57 1.56
CA MET A 36 -19.94 -4.18 2.87
C MET A 36 -19.87 -5.71 2.83
N ALA A 37 -20.33 -6.34 1.74
CA ALA A 37 -20.19 -7.78 1.53
C ALA A 37 -18.71 -8.19 1.45
N SER A 38 -17.86 -7.40 0.79
CA SER A 38 -16.43 -7.67 0.67
C SER A 38 -15.71 -7.73 2.03
N ILE A 39 -16.10 -6.89 3.00
CA ILE A 39 -15.58 -6.93 4.38
C ILE A 39 -15.82 -8.31 5.00
N THR A 40 -17.05 -8.81 4.90
CA THR A 40 -17.40 -10.11 5.48
C THR A 40 -16.65 -11.26 4.82
N ASN A 41 -16.47 -11.20 3.50
CA ASN A 41 -15.70 -12.20 2.75
C ASN A 41 -14.22 -12.19 3.15
N ALA A 42 -13.63 -11.01 3.34
CA ALA A 42 -12.23 -10.88 3.78
C ALA A 42 -12.00 -11.54 5.14
N ILE A 43 -12.92 -11.36 6.10
CA ILE A 43 -12.85 -12.00 7.43
C ILE A 43 -13.00 -13.52 7.33
N GLN A 44 -13.89 -14.01 6.47
CA GLN A 44 -14.06 -15.46 6.26
C GLN A 44 -12.81 -16.10 5.65
N ALA A 45 -12.18 -15.41 4.70
CA ALA A 45 -11.00 -15.90 4.00
C ALA A 45 -9.72 -15.90 4.85
N ASN A 46 -9.65 -15.11 5.92
CA ASN A 46 -8.45 -14.97 6.75
C ASN A 46 -8.73 -15.29 8.22
N LYS A 47 -8.22 -16.43 8.69
CA LYS A 47 -8.36 -16.88 10.10
C LYS A 47 -7.86 -15.85 11.11
N GLN A 48 -6.78 -15.13 10.80
CA GLN A 48 -6.23 -14.11 11.70
C GLN A 48 -7.11 -12.86 11.79
N LEU A 49 -7.89 -12.54 10.74
CA LEU A 49 -8.91 -11.48 10.83
C LEU A 49 -10.05 -11.86 11.76
N GLN A 50 -10.30 -13.17 11.97
CA GLN A 50 -11.30 -13.66 12.94
C GLN A 50 -10.83 -13.55 14.38
N GLU A 51 -9.56 -13.23 14.61
CA GLU A 51 -8.97 -12.96 15.93
C GLU A 51 -8.82 -11.45 16.20
N CYS A 52 -9.15 -10.61 15.21
CA CYS A 52 -8.98 -9.17 15.33
C CYS A 52 -10.10 -8.51 16.16
N VAL A 53 -9.77 -7.41 16.85
CA VAL A 53 -10.76 -6.54 17.51
C VAL A 53 -11.77 -6.03 16.47
N PRO A 54 -13.07 -6.33 16.59
CA PRO A 54 -14.05 -6.04 15.53
C PRO A 54 -14.18 -4.57 15.14
N SER A 55 -14.04 -3.63 16.09
CA SER A 55 -14.09 -2.19 15.77
C SER A 55 -12.90 -1.71 14.94
N THR A 56 -11.73 -2.33 15.08
CA THR A 56 -10.56 -2.02 14.23
C THR A 56 -10.75 -2.49 12.79
N ILE A 57 -11.48 -3.60 12.59
CA ILE A 57 -11.88 -4.06 11.24
C ILE A 57 -12.79 -3.04 10.58
N MET A 58 -13.80 -2.55 11.30
CA MET A 58 -14.71 -1.53 10.79
C MET A 58 -13.98 -0.24 10.44
N SER A 59 -13.08 0.20 11.31
CA SER A 59 -12.30 1.43 11.09
C SER A 59 -11.39 1.31 9.85
N ALA A 60 -10.64 0.22 9.73
CA ALA A 60 -9.83 -0.06 8.55
C ALA A 60 -10.66 -0.18 7.26
N ALA A 61 -11.89 -0.73 7.36
CA ALA A 61 -12.80 -0.80 6.22
C ALA A 61 -13.36 0.57 5.82
N PHE A 62 -13.61 1.47 6.77
CA PHE A 62 -13.99 2.85 6.45
C PHE A 62 -12.87 3.61 5.73
N VAL A 63 -11.61 3.40 6.13
CA VAL A 63 -10.45 3.95 5.43
C VAL A 63 -10.39 3.42 3.99
N ALA A 64 -10.59 2.13 3.76
CA ALA A 64 -10.65 1.59 2.39
C ALA A 64 -11.81 2.19 1.57
N ALA A 65 -12.97 2.39 2.20
CA ALA A 65 -14.13 2.99 1.56
C ALA A 65 -13.90 4.45 1.16
N SER A 66 -13.20 5.25 1.97
CA SER A 66 -12.92 6.66 1.65
C SER A 66 -12.08 6.82 0.38
N TYR A 67 -11.30 5.81 0.03
CA TYR A 67 -10.55 5.75 -1.24
C TYR A 67 -11.31 5.10 -2.40
N ASP A 68 -12.57 4.67 -2.20
CA ASP A 68 -13.34 3.88 -3.16
C ASP A 68 -12.52 2.70 -3.69
N LEU A 69 -11.84 1.98 -2.79
CA LEU A 69 -11.01 0.81 -3.12
C LEU A 69 -11.59 -0.44 -2.47
N PRO A 70 -11.96 -1.47 -3.24
CA PRO A 70 -12.56 -2.67 -2.68
C PRO A 70 -11.56 -3.44 -1.81
N ILE A 71 -12.10 -4.12 -0.80
CA ILE A 71 -11.36 -5.03 0.08
C ILE A 71 -11.54 -6.45 -0.47
N ASP A 72 -10.84 -6.72 -1.56
CA ASP A 72 -10.79 -8.04 -2.18
C ASP A 72 -9.33 -8.44 -2.37
N SER A 73 -8.93 -9.51 -1.68
CA SER A 73 -7.57 -10.04 -1.70
C SER A 73 -7.12 -10.47 -3.10
N ASN A 74 -8.05 -10.82 -4.00
CA ASN A 74 -7.75 -11.24 -5.37
C ASN A 74 -7.53 -10.03 -6.29
N LEU A 75 -8.21 -8.91 -6.01
CA LEU A 75 -8.11 -7.72 -6.85
C LEU A 75 -6.80 -6.99 -6.62
N GLY A 76 -6.29 -6.95 -5.38
CA GLY A 76 -5.00 -6.35 -5.04
C GLY A 76 -5.00 -4.82 -4.99
N PHE A 77 -6.16 -4.20 -4.75
CA PHE A 77 -6.32 -2.75 -4.59
C PHE A 77 -6.03 -2.29 -3.15
N SER A 78 -6.69 -2.93 -2.18
CA SER A 78 -6.46 -2.71 -0.75
C SER A 78 -6.70 -4.02 0.02
N ALA A 79 -6.24 -4.08 1.26
CA ALA A 79 -6.43 -5.23 2.12
C ALA A 79 -6.66 -4.82 3.57
N LEU A 80 -7.35 -5.69 4.31
CA LEU A 80 -7.37 -5.68 5.78
C LEU A 80 -6.30 -6.64 6.26
N VAL A 81 -5.33 -6.13 7.01
CA VAL A 81 -4.18 -6.90 7.47
C VAL A 81 -4.21 -7.03 9.00
N PRO A 82 -4.25 -8.27 9.54
CA PRO A 82 -4.10 -8.50 10.96
C PRO A 82 -2.72 -8.07 11.44
N TYR A 83 -2.69 -7.42 12.59
CA TYR A 83 -1.47 -7.03 13.27
C TYR A 83 -1.57 -7.39 14.75
N LYS A 84 -0.58 -8.14 15.24
CA LYS A 84 -0.55 -8.58 16.64
C LYS A 84 0.17 -7.56 17.51
N ASP A 85 -0.58 -6.89 18.37
CA ASP A 85 -0.02 -6.05 19.43
C ASP A 85 0.36 -6.95 20.61
N TYR A 86 1.65 -7.24 20.72
CA TYR A 86 2.18 -8.09 21.79
C TYR A 86 2.10 -7.44 23.17
N LYS A 87 2.09 -6.10 23.25
CA LYS A 87 2.03 -5.36 24.52
C LYS A 87 0.65 -5.48 25.13
N ASN A 88 -0.38 -5.22 24.33
CA ASN A 88 -1.77 -5.27 24.77
C ASN A 88 -2.41 -6.66 24.59
N LYS A 89 -1.68 -7.62 24.00
CA LYS A 89 -2.10 -8.99 23.72
C LYS A 89 -3.40 -9.08 22.90
N VAL A 90 -3.61 -8.10 22.01
CA VAL A 90 -4.74 -8.04 21.08
C VAL A 90 -4.23 -8.12 19.65
N THR A 91 -5.07 -8.61 18.74
CA THR A 91 -4.83 -8.50 17.30
C THR A 91 -5.73 -7.40 16.77
N ASN A 92 -5.17 -6.42 16.06
CA ASN A 92 -5.91 -5.33 15.44
C ASN A 92 -5.88 -5.49 13.93
N ALA A 93 -6.93 -5.05 13.24
CA ALA A 93 -6.92 -4.96 11.79
C ALA A 93 -6.41 -3.58 11.34
N GLN A 94 -5.61 -3.56 10.28
CA GLN A 94 -5.12 -2.35 9.63
C GLN A 94 -5.57 -2.28 8.19
N PHE A 95 -5.79 -1.06 7.71
CA PHE A 95 -5.89 -0.81 6.28
C PHE A 95 -4.49 -0.86 5.67
N GLN A 96 -4.34 -1.61 4.57
CA GLN A 96 -3.13 -1.55 3.77
C GLN A 96 -3.45 -1.28 2.30
N MET A 97 -2.89 -0.19 1.79
CA MET A 97 -2.91 0.13 0.38
C MET A 97 -2.02 -0.84 -0.39
N MET A 98 -2.53 -1.42 -1.46
CA MET A 98 -1.79 -2.34 -2.32
C MET A 98 -1.39 -1.64 -3.63
N TYR A 99 -0.47 -2.24 -4.39
CA TYR A 99 0.13 -1.57 -5.55
C TYR A 99 -0.92 -1.17 -6.59
N LYS A 100 -1.93 -2.01 -6.88
CA LYS A 100 -2.99 -1.66 -7.83
C LYS A 100 -3.89 -0.56 -7.29
N GLY A 101 -3.99 -0.39 -5.97
CA GLY A 101 -4.70 0.72 -5.35
C GLY A 101 -4.03 2.04 -5.67
N PHE A 102 -2.70 2.12 -5.53
CA PHE A 102 -1.93 3.28 -5.97
C PHE A 102 -2.09 3.56 -7.46
N VAL A 103 -1.98 2.53 -8.31
CA VAL A 103 -2.22 2.67 -9.76
C VAL A 103 -3.61 3.20 -10.03
N GLN A 104 -4.64 2.70 -9.33
CA GLN A 104 -6.02 3.14 -9.52
C GLN A 104 -6.23 4.59 -9.11
N LEU A 105 -5.65 5.02 -7.99
CA LEU A 105 -5.69 6.42 -7.57
C LEU A 105 -4.94 7.33 -8.57
N ALA A 106 -3.82 6.85 -9.13
CA ALA A 106 -3.09 7.55 -10.17
C ALA A 106 -3.87 7.65 -11.48
N ILE A 107 -4.59 6.61 -11.89
CA ILE A 107 -5.50 6.67 -13.04
C ILE A 107 -6.61 7.70 -12.80
N ARG A 108 -7.23 7.68 -11.60
CA ARG A 108 -8.31 8.61 -11.24
C ARG A 108 -7.86 10.07 -11.16
N SER A 109 -6.58 10.34 -10.89
CA SER A 109 -6.07 11.71 -10.89
C SER A 109 -6.03 12.34 -12.28
N GLY A 110 -6.06 11.53 -13.34
CA GLY A 110 -5.97 12.00 -14.72
C GLY A 110 -4.63 12.62 -15.11
N ALA A 111 -3.60 12.53 -14.25
CA ALA A 111 -2.30 13.15 -14.50
C ALA A 111 -1.31 12.24 -15.26
N TYR A 112 -1.54 10.93 -15.21
CA TYR A 112 -0.60 9.92 -15.71
C TYR A 112 -1.00 9.46 -17.12
N GLU A 113 -0.03 9.48 -18.04
CA GLU A 113 -0.16 8.91 -19.38
C GLU A 113 0.08 7.39 -19.34
N ASN A 114 1.15 6.98 -18.67
CA ASN A 114 1.55 5.57 -18.60
C ASN A 114 2.40 5.30 -17.35
N MET A 115 2.38 4.07 -16.86
CA MET A 115 3.27 3.60 -15.81
C MET A 115 3.39 2.08 -15.84
N ASN A 116 4.51 1.56 -15.36
CA ASN A 116 4.69 0.13 -15.17
C ASN A 116 5.65 -0.17 -14.01
N VAL A 117 5.54 -1.38 -13.48
CA VAL A 117 6.52 -1.96 -12.56
C VAL A 117 6.77 -3.42 -12.94
N SER A 118 8.05 -3.82 -12.98
CA SER A 118 8.43 -5.19 -13.30
C SER A 118 9.75 -5.57 -12.62
N GLU A 119 9.93 -6.86 -12.38
CA GLU A 119 11.25 -7.47 -12.17
C GLU A 119 12.18 -7.21 -13.37
N VAL A 120 13.48 -7.21 -13.14
CA VAL A 120 14.54 -7.07 -14.14
C VAL A 120 15.45 -8.29 -14.05
N TYR A 121 15.63 -9.01 -15.16
CA TYR A 121 16.50 -10.18 -15.25
C TYR A 121 17.95 -9.80 -15.56
N GLU A 122 18.92 -10.67 -15.23
CA GLU A 122 20.34 -10.40 -15.50
C GLU A 122 20.62 -10.14 -16.99
N ASP A 123 19.88 -10.79 -17.90
CA ASP A 123 20.02 -10.60 -19.35
C ASP A 123 19.31 -9.36 -19.90
N GLU A 124 18.62 -8.59 -19.06
CA GLU A 124 17.91 -7.36 -19.41
C GLU A 124 18.63 -6.08 -18.95
N LEU A 125 19.59 -6.21 -18.02
CA LEU A 125 20.31 -5.10 -17.40
C LEU A 125 21.70 -4.94 -18.04
N GLU A 126 21.98 -3.75 -18.60
CA GLU A 126 23.34 -3.42 -19.06
C GLU A 126 24.17 -2.77 -17.96
N THR A 127 23.67 -1.67 -17.37
CA THR A 127 24.37 -0.93 -16.32
C THR A 127 23.40 -0.22 -15.40
N TYR A 128 23.77 -0.07 -14.12
CA TYR A 128 23.07 0.76 -13.15
C TYR A 128 24.06 1.58 -12.33
N ASN A 129 23.86 2.89 -12.23
CA ASN A 129 24.60 3.77 -11.35
C ASN A 129 23.70 4.21 -10.17
N PRO A 130 23.95 3.73 -8.94
CA PRO A 130 23.11 4.05 -7.79
C PRO A 130 23.22 5.51 -7.30
N ILE A 131 24.26 6.24 -7.71
CA ILE A 131 24.46 7.64 -7.31
C ILE A 131 23.66 8.57 -8.22
N THR A 132 23.73 8.35 -9.54
CA THR A 132 22.99 9.18 -10.51
C THR A 132 21.56 8.68 -10.74
N GLY A 133 21.29 7.42 -10.40
CA GLY A 133 20.03 6.74 -10.71
C GLY A 133 19.91 6.36 -12.20
N GLU A 134 20.98 6.45 -12.98
CA GLU A 134 20.99 6.10 -14.39
C GLU A 134 20.98 4.57 -14.56
N LEU A 135 19.91 4.09 -15.18
CA LEU A 135 19.72 2.69 -15.53
C LEU A 135 19.77 2.55 -17.05
N LYS A 136 20.51 1.56 -17.53
CA LYS A 136 20.50 1.16 -18.93
C LYS A 136 20.00 -0.27 -19.04
N LEU A 137 18.81 -0.42 -19.61
CA LEU A 137 18.25 -1.70 -20.01
C LEU A 137 18.63 -1.97 -21.47
N VAL A 138 18.66 -3.25 -21.83
CA VAL A 138 18.84 -3.67 -23.22
C VAL A 138 17.75 -3.07 -24.11
N THR A 139 18.13 -2.63 -25.31
CA THR A 139 17.17 -2.11 -26.29
C THR A 139 16.53 -3.22 -27.14
N ASP A 140 17.26 -4.32 -27.35
CA ASP A 140 16.82 -5.48 -28.11
C ASP A 140 16.61 -6.68 -27.18
N PHE A 141 15.34 -6.93 -26.83
CA PHE A 141 14.93 -8.04 -25.97
C PHE A 141 14.93 -9.40 -26.68
N SER A 142 15.23 -9.47 -28.00
CA SER A 142 15.19 -10.73 -28.75
C SER A 142 16.18 -11.79 -28.23
N LYS A 143 17.24 -11.34 -27.55
CA LYS A 143 18.26 -12.20 -26.94
C LYS A 143 17.99 -12.52 -25.46
N CYS A 144 17.02 -11.86 -24.84
CA CYS A 144 16.65 -12.11 -23.45
C CYS A 144 15.72 -13.32 -23.40
N THR A 145 16.12 -14.37 -22.70
CA THR A 145 15.33 -15.62 -22.61
C THR A 145 14.84 -15.90 -21.19
N GLN A 146 15.47 -15.31 -20.18
CA GLN A 146 15.26 -15.73 -18.78
C GLN A 146 13.86 -15.43 -18.27
N ARG A 147 13.30 -14.28 -18.64
CA ARG A 147 11.91 -13.95 -18.36
C ARG A 147 10.95 -14.94 -18.99
N LYS A 148 11.15 -15.25 -20.28
CA LYS A 148 10.29 -16.17 -21.03
C LYS A 148 10.34 -17.59 -20.48
N GLU A 149 11.51 -18.00 -19.99
CA GLU A 149 11.73 -19.30 -19.35
C GLU A 149 11.28 -19.34 -17.88
N GLY A 150 10.91 -18.20 -17.29
CA GLY A 150 10.44 -18.11 -15.91
C GLY A 150 11.55 -18.31 -14.86
N LYS A 151 12.82 -17.98 -15.19
CA LYS A 151 14.00 -18.17 -14.32
C LYS A 151 14.06 -17.14 -13.17
N LYS A 152 13.15 -17.24 -12.21
CA LYS A 152 13.01 -16.26 -11.11
C LYS A 152 14.28 -16.04 -10.28
N ASP A 153 15.14 -17.04 -10.19
CA ASP A 153 16.45 -16.96 -9.54
C ASP A 153 17.43 -16.00 -10.24
N LYS A 154 17.10 -15.59 -11.47
CA LYS A 154 17.88 -14.66 -12.29
C LYS A 154 17.38 -13.22 -12.27
N VAL A 155 16.38 -12.93 -11.44
CA VAL A 155 15.96 -11.55 -11.18
C VAL A 155 17.06 -10.83 -10.40
N VAL A 156 17.58 -9.73 -10.95
CA VAL A 156 18.64 -8.91 -10.34
C VAL A 156 18.11 -7.64 -9.68
N GLY A 157 16.89 -7.22 -10.04
CA GLY A 157 16.23 -6.11 -9.38
C GLY A 157 14.80 -5.89 -9.84
N PHE A 158 14.25 -4.75 -9.46
CA PHE A 158 12.89 -4.33 -9.74
C PHE A 158 12.91 -2.89 -10.23
N TYR A 159 12.14 -2.63 -11.27
CA TYR A 159 12.10 -1.38 -11.99
C TYR A 159 10.67 -0.86 -12.04
N ALA A 160 10.47 0.40 -11.66
CA ALA A 160 9.23 1.12 -11.83
C ALA A 160 9.47 2.41 -12.62
N TRP A 161 8.49 2.81 -13.42
CA TRP A 161 8.52 4.10 -14.10
C TRP A 161 7.11 4.64 -14.31
N PHE A 162 7.01 5.95 -14.50
CA PHE A 162 5.80 6.60 -14.98
C PHE A 162 6.11 7.72 -15.96
N LYS A 163 5.11 8.09 -16.76
CA LYS A 163 5.08 9.26 -17.62
C LYS A 163 3.78 10.01 -17.36
N LEU A 164 3.89 11.32 -17.13
CA LEU A 164 2.75 12.22 -16.99
C LEU A 164 2.30 12.73 -18.36
N LEU A 165 1.05 13.21 -18.44
CA LEU A 165 0.52 13.85 -19.66
C LEU A 165 1.34 15.07 -20.10
N THR A 166 2.08 15.71 -19.18
CA THR A 166 3.01 16.81 -19.47
C THR A 166 4.28 16.37 -20.18
N GLY A 167 4.53 15.06 -20.32
CA GLY A 167 5.76 14.49 -20.85
C GLY A 167 6.83 14.23 -19.80
N PHE A 168 6.65 14.67 -18.55
CA PHE A 168 7.58 14.34 -17.46
C PHE A 168 7.63 12.83 -17.24
N ARG A 169 8.84 12.26 -17.25
CA ARG A 169 9.09 10.83 -17.06
C ARG A 169 10.04 10.64 -15.90
N LYS A 170 9.72 9.70 -15.02
CA LYS A 170 10.59 9.31 -13.91
C LYS A 170 10.64 7.81 -13.76
N GLU A 171 11.81 7.34 -13.33
CA GLU A 171 12.14 5.93 -13.17
C GLU A 171 12.78 5.71 -11.80
N LEU A 172 12.62 4.51 -11.28
CA LEU A 172 13.30 4.01 -10.10
C LEU A 172 13.65 2.54 -10.31
N TYR A 173 14.91 2.20 -10.07
CA TYR A 173 15.39 0.83 -10.00
C TYR A 173 15.88 0.54 -8.59
N MET A 174 15.59 -0.66 -8.10
CA MET A 174 16.16 -1.21 -6.87
C MET A 174 16.64 -2.62 -7.15
N THR A 175 17.88 -2.91 -6.78
CA THR A 175 18.43 -4.27 -6.77
C THR A 175 17.64 -5.16 -5.82
N VAL A 176 17.73 -6.48 -6.01
CA VAL A 176 17.14 -7.44 -5.08
C VAL A 176 17.61 -7.20 -3.64
N ASP A 177 18.89 -6.85 -3.44
CA ASP A 177 19.45 -6.60 -2.11
C ASP A 177 18.95 -5.29 -1.50
N GLU A 178 18.77 -4.22 -2.27
CA GLU A 178 18.11 -3.00 -1.79
C GLU A 178 16.67 -3.27 -1.35
N CYS A 179 15.93 -4.08 -2.10
CA CYS A 179 14.58 -4.52 -1.70
C CYS A 179 14.60 -5.35 -0.42
N ARG A 180 15.56 -6.27 -0.25
CA ARG A 180 15.73 -7.05 0.99
C ARG A 180 16.10 -6.16 2.17
N ASN A 181 17.01 -5.19 1.99
CA ASN A 181 17.38 -4.25 3.03
C ASN A 181 16.19 -3.39 3.48
N HIS A 182 15.38 -2.92 2.52
CA HIS A 182 14.12 -2.25 2.82
C HIS A 182 13.18 -3.15 3.63
N ALA A 183 12.99 -4.40 3.20
CA ALA A 183 12.16 -5.36 3.93
C ALA A 183 12.67 -5.59 5.36
N ILE A 184 13.98 -5.77 5.54
CA ILE A 184 14.61 -5.92 6.85
C ILE A 184 14.36 -4.68 7.69
N GLN A 185 14.45 -3.47 7.14
CA GLN A 185 14.27 -2.24 7.92
C GLN A 185 12.82 -2.07 8.40
N TYR A 186 11.86 -2.24 7.49
CA TYR A 186 10.47 -1.81 7.68
C TYR A 186 9.48 -2.93 7.99
N SER A 187 9.85 -4.21 7.88
CA SER A 187 8.95 -5.34 8.18
C SER A 187 9.40 -6.10 9.42
N ALA A 188 8.70 -5.89 10.54
CA ALA A 188 8.96 -6.63 11.79
C ALA A 188 8.77 -8.14 11.62
N SER A 189 7.78 -8.57 10.83
CA SER A 189 7.54 -9.99 10.54
C SER A 189 8.66 -10.61 9.70
N TYR A 190 9.23 -9.87 8.74
CA TYR A 190 10.38 -10.35 7.99
C TYR A 190 11.65 -10.45 8.85
N LYS A 191 11.90 -9.47 9.73
CA LYS A 191 12.98 -9.57 10.74
C LYS A 191 12.82 -10.83 11.60
N GLN A 192 11.60 -11.14 12.04
CA GLN A 192 11.33 -12.34 12.83
C GLN A 192 11.54 -13.63 12.03
N ASP A 193 11.10 -13.67 10.78
CA ASP A 193 11.36 -14.80 9.87
C ASP A 193 12.86 -15.11 9.77
N LEU A 194 13.69 -14.09 9.55
CA LEU A 194 15.15 -14.24 9.47
C LEU A 194 15.76 -14.71 10.80
N ASN A 195 15.35 -14.12 11.93
CA ASN A 195 15.90 -14.45 13.25
C ASN A 195 15.53 -15.87 13.72
N LYS A 196 14.36 -16.37 13.33
CA LYS A 196 13.81 -17.65 13.81
C LYS A 196 13.80 -18.76 12.76
N GLY A 197 14.25 -18.47 11.54
CA GLY A 197 14.16 -19.39 10.40
C GLY A 197 12.70 -19.71 10.02
N TRP A 198 11.78 -18.76 10.19
CA TRP A 198 10.38 -18.93 9.82
C TRP A 198 10.12 -18.45 8.39
N SER A 199 9.00 -18.89 7.82
CA SER A 199 8.56 -18.51 6.47
C SER A 199 7.11 -18.03 6.49
N SER A 200 6.82 -17.08 7.39
CA SER A 200 5.46 -16.63 7.68
C SER A 200 5.10 -15.28 7.06
N SER A 201 6.10 -14.43 6.79
CA SER A 201 5.88 -13.10 6.23
C SER A 201 5.65 -13.13 4.72
N LYS A 202 5.00 -12.09 4.20
CA LYS A 202 4.83 -11.89 2.76
C LYS A 202 6.14 -11.63 2.03
N TRP A 203 7.13 -11.05 2.70
CA TRP A 203 8.46 -10.89 2.14
C TRP A 203 9.19 -12.23 1.93
N THR A 204 8.91 -13.24 2.76
CA THR A 204 9.46 -14.60 2.56
C THR A 204 8.63 -15.43 1.57
N THR A 205 7.30 -15.34 1.63
CA THR A 205 6.39 -16.19 0.83
C THR A 205 6.08 -15.65 -0.57
N ASP A 206 6.19 -14.34 -0.79
CA ASP A 206 5.84 -13.65 -2.05
C ASP A 206 6.72 -12.39 -2.24
N PHE A 207 8.04 -12.62 -2.28
CA PHE A 207 9.05 -11.55 -2.36
C PHE A 207 8.85 -10.62 -3.58
N ASP A 208 8.65 -11.19 -4.78
CA ASP A 208 8.53 -10.41 -6.03
C ASP A 208 7.38 -9.39 -5.97
N SER A 209 6.23 -9.80 -5.44
CA SER A 209 5.07 -8.93 -5.32
C SER A 209 5.31 -7.82 -4.30
N MET A 210 5.99 -8.12 -3.20
CA MET A 210 6.37 -7.12 -2.18
C MET A 210 7.42 -6.13 -2.70
N ALA A 211 8.39 -6.60 -3.46
CA ALA A 211 9.41 -5.77 -4.09
C ALA A 211 8.77 -4.83 -5.14
N ARG A 212 7.94 -5.35 -6.05
CA ARG A 212 7.19 -4.51 -7.02
C ARG A 212 6.34 -3.45 -6.32
N LYS A 213 5.62 -3.83 -5.26
CA LYS A 213 4.85 -2.87 -4.45
C LYS A 213 5.76 -1.77 -3.88
N THR A 214 6.92 -2.15 -3.36
CA THR A 214 7.87 -1.23 -2.71
C THR A 214 8.45 -0.24 -3.70
N VAL A 215 8.98 -0.71 -4.83
CA VAL A 215 9.59 0.17 -5.84
C VAL A 215 8.57 1.15 -6.41
N LEU A 216 7.36 0.68 -6.74
CA LEU A 216 6.31 1.56 -7.25
C LEU A 216 5.84 2.57 -6.21
N LYS A 217 5.63 2.14 -4.95
CA LYS A 217 5.22 3.04 -3.85
C LYS A 217 6.26 4.15 -3.65
N LEU A 218 7.54 3.81 -3.61
CA LEU A 218 8.63 4.78 -3.44
C LEU A 218 8.75 5.75 -4.62
N LEU A 219 8.56 5.26 -5.85
CA LEU A 219 8.56 6.10 -7.04
C LEU A 219 7.42 7.13 -6.99
N LEU A 220 6.20 6.67 -6.69
CA LEU A 220 5.03 7.55 -6.63
C LEU A 220 5.10 8.51 -5.44
N SER A 221 5.56 8.07 -4.27
CA SER A 221 5.62 8.93 -3.08
C SER A 221 6.64 10.06 -3.22
N ARG A 222 7.74 9.84 -3.95
CA ARG A 222 8.82 10.83 -4.10
C ARG A 222 8.62 11.78 -5.29
N TRP A 223 8.05 11.30 -6.39
CA TRP A 223 8.00 12.05 -7.65
C TRP A 223 6.64 12.07 -8.33
N GLY A 224 5.71 11.20 -7.90
CA GLY A 224 4.37 11.17 -8.47
C GLY A 224 3.61 12.46 -8.19
N VAL A 225 2.75 12.86 -9.12
CA VAL A 225 1.68 13.80 -8.81
C VAL A 225 0.70 13.07 -7.90
N LEU A 226 0.82 13.32 -6.61
CA LEU A 226 -0.06 12.75 -5.60
C LEU A 226 -1.34 13.60 -5.57
N SER A 227 -2.47 12.98 -5.92
CA SER A 227 -3.77 13.54 -5.58
C SER A 227 -3.88 13.63 -4.06
N VAL A 228 -4.80 14.47 -3.56
CA VAL A 228 -5.10 14.54 -2.12
C VAL A 228 -5.39 13.15 -1.57
N ASP A 229 -6.10 12.31 -2.33
CA ASP A 229 -6.37 10.92 -1.95
C ASP A 229 -5.11 10.06 -1.86
N MET A 230 -4.14 10.24 -2.76
CA MET A 230 -2.86 9.51 -2.68
C MET A 230 -2.02 9.96 -1.49
N GLN A 231 -1.99 11.27 -1.19
CA GLN A 231 -1.27 11.78 -0.01
C GLN A 231 -1.87 11.21 1.28
N ARG A 232 -3.19 11.28 1.42
CA ARG A 232 -3.89 10.69 2.57
C ARG A 232 -3.71 9.18 2.64
N ALA A 233 -3.76 8.48 1.50
CA ALA A 233 -3.57 7.03 1.46
C ALA A 233 -2.18 6.59 1.94
N ILE A 234 -1.13 7.37 1.64
CA ILE A 234 0.22 7.11 2.16
C ILE A 234 0.24 7.29 3.68
N GLN A 235 -0.46 8.30 4.19
CA GLN A 235 -0.56 8.56 5.63
C GLN A 235 -1.42 7.50 6.34
N ASP A 236 -2.46 6.98 5.71
CA ASP A 236 -3.37 6.01 6.34
C ASP A 236 -2.88 4.57 6.25
N ASP A 237 -1.95 4.27 5.33
CA ASP A 237 -1.38 2.94 5.16
C ASP A 237 -0.75 2.45 6.47
N GLN A 238 -1.24 1.30 6.97
CA GLN A 238 -0.75 0.64 8.20
C GLN A 238 -1.00 1.39 9.52
N LYS A 239 -1.89 2.39 9.53
CA LYS A 239 -2.42 2.93 10.80
C LYS A 239 -3.46 1.99 11.40
N VAL A 240 -3.40 1.85 12.73
CA VAL A 240 -4.46 1.23 13.52
C VAL A 240 -5.36 2.33 14.07
N TYR A 241 -6.65 2.21 13.81
CA TYR A 241 -7.69 3.06 14.38
C TYR A 241 -8.48 2.22 15.38
N SER A 242 -8.55 2.65 16.65
CA SER A 242 -9.34 2.01 17.72
C SER A 242 -10.31 3.03 18.33
N ASP A 243 -11.35 2.54 19.02
CA ASP A 243 -12.37 3.41 19.64
C ASP A 243 -11.79 4.39 20.69
N GLU A 244 -10.58 4.12 21.20
CA GLU A 244 -9.86 4.95 22.17
C GLU A 244 -8.95 6.01 21.51
N LEU A 245 -8.66 5.88 20.20
CA LEU A 245 -7.71 6.72 19.47
C LEU A 245 -8.43 7.50 18.36
N GLN A 246 -8.67 8.80 18.59
CA GLN A 246 -9.24 9.70 17.56
C GLN A 246 -8.29 9.93 16.36
N GLU A 247 -6.98 9.77 16.56
CA GLU A 247 -5.95 9.73 15.52
C GLU A 247 -5.31 8.33 15.47
N GLY A 248 -5.24 7.72 14.28
CA GLY A 248 -4.66 6.38 14.12
C GLY A 248 -3.15 6.36 14.34
N GLU A 249 -2.65 5.33 15.02
CA GLU A 249 -1.22 5.13 15.27
C GLU A 249 -0.60 4.13 14.29
N TYR A 250 0.61 4.42 13.81
CA TYR A 250 1.41 3.42 13.08
C TYR A 250 1.86 2.33 14.04
N ALA A 251 1.53 1.09 13.71
CA ALA A 251 1.90 -0.04 14.56
C ALA A 251 3.40 -0.40 14.48
N ASP A 252 4.05 -0.16 13.33
CA ASP A 252 5.42 -0.60 13.06
C ASP A 252 6.46 0.54 12.97
N ASN A 253 6.05 1.82 13.07
CA ASN A 253 6.98 2.94 12.91
C ASN A 253 6.48 4.22 13.60
N LYS A 254 6.75 4.38 14.90
CA LYS A 254 6.37 5.59 15.65
C LYS A 254 7.22 6.83 15.31
N GLU A 255 8.37 6.68 14.63
CA GLU A 255 9.38 7.75 14.53
C GLU A 255 9.71 8.29 13.12
N VAL A 256 9.25 7.69 12.02
CA VAL A 256 9.63 8.18 10.68
C VAL A 256 8.52 9.04 10.06
N LYS A 257 8.44 10.30 10.49
CA LYS A 257 7.85 11.39 9.70
C LYS A 257 8.95 12.00 8.82
N GLU A 258 9.25 11.38 7.69
CA GLU A 258 9.88 12.10 6.59
C GLU A 258 8.84 12.27 5.49
N ASP A 259 7.99 13.28 5.65
CA ASP A 259 7.22 13.81 4.54
C ASP A 259 8.23 14.47 3.58
N ALA A 260 8.50 13.82 2.44
CA ALA A 260 9.20 14.49 1.36
C ALA A 260 8.34 15.68 0.91
N PRO A 261 8.85 16.92 0.91
CA PRO A 261 8.07 18.07 0.50
C PRO A 261 7.61 17.87 -0.94
N ASN A 262 6.30 17.99 -1.18
CA ASN A 262 5.70 17.89 -2.51
C ASN A 262 6.29 19.00 -3.41
N PRO A 263 7.11 18.66 -4.42
CA PRO A 263 7.77 19.66 -5.26
C PRO A 263 6.81 20.37 -6.22
N PHE A 264 5.53 19.99 -6.23
CA PHE A 264 4.50 20.54 -7.12
C PHE A 264 3.45 21.38 -6.39
N VAL A 265 3.66 21.76 -5.14
CA VAL A 265 2.85 22.83 -4.54
C VAL A 265 3.27 24.14 -5.23
N PRO A 266 2.38 24.82 -5.97
CA PRO A 266 2.68 26.17 -6.43
C PRO A 266 2.92 27.02 -5.18
N GLN A 267 4.09 27.63 -5.06
CA GLN A 267 4.31 28.67 -4.06
C GLN A 267 3.27 29.75 -4.36
N GLY A 268 2.25 29.83 -3.49
CA GLY A 268 1.22 30.84 -3.59
C GLY A 268 1.90 32.20 -3.59
N SER A 269 1.53 33.01 -4.60
CA SER A 269 1.89 34.41 -4.70
C SER A 269 1.69 35.11 -3.36
N GLU A 270 2.79 35.52 -2.73
CA GLU A 270 2.76 36.56 -1.71
C GLU A 270 2.24 37.82 -2.39
N VAL A 271 0.94 38.09 -2.20
CA VAL A 271 0.44 39.45 -2.37
C VAL A 271 0.93 40.18 -1.13
N GLU A 272 2.07 40.86 -1.24
CA GLU A 272 2.50 41.84 -0.26
C GLU A 272 1.37 42.88 -0.13
N HIS A 273 0.69 42.87 1.00
CA HIS A 273 -0.14 43.99 1.40
C HIS A 273 0.82 45.02 2.03
N ASP A 274 1.15 46.05 1.26
CA ASP A 274 1.88 47.21 1.75
C ASP A 274 1.05 47.86 2.88
N PRO A 275 1.58 47.97 4.12
CA PRO A 275 0.87 48.65 5.19
C PRO A 275 0.94 50.18 5.13
N ASN A 276 1.40 50.80 4.02
CA ASN A 276 1.35 52.25 3.81
C ASN A 276 0.85 52.63 2.41
N GLU A 277 -0.43 52.38 2.11
CA GLU A 277 -1.25 53.22 1.19
C GLU A 277 -2.75 53.06 1.48
#